data_AF-A0AAN4Z9N9-F1
#
_entry.id   AF-A0AAN4Z9N9-F1
#
_cell.length_a   1.000
_cell.length_b   1.000
_cell.length_c   1.000
_cell.angle_alpha   90.00
_cell.angle_beta   90.00
_cell.angle_gamma   90.00
#
_symmetry.space_group_name_H-M   'P 1'
#
loop_
_entity.id
_entity.type
_entity.pdbx_description
1 polymer ?
#
loop_
_entity_poly.entity_id
_entity_poly.type
_entity_poly.pdbx_seq_one_letter_code
_entity_poly.pdbx_strand_id
1 'polypeptide(L)'
;MFVLKLLAGLIYAASGATSTELDCANGRICVYMDECKGQLKNGCPLAYSYKLDGDTLSMELAGYQSSGMGKYLAIGFNENSGMSNARVTECSAIGTEEKPTVKLSWNKSPGTANVRIENEKDFRNEIISEATSKYEEGMIYCSWKQKVAPYNNEKVFQLKAGVNYHHIVAYGNTNADSLSKHAGAQSTFFGTFDGSIGMNCGDGSRCVYKDECEGELKKECTIAYSYKLDGDYLIMEIAGYHDSSKSKYLAIGFNENSGM
;
A
#
# COMPACT_ATOMS: atom_id res chain seq x y z
N MET A 1 -39.99 45.51 -23.65
CA MET A 1 -39.92 44.06 -23.98
C MET A 1 -38.47 43.64 -23.77
N PHE A 2 -38.15 43.16 -22.57
CA PHE A 2 -36.81 42.77 -22.13
C PHE A 2 -36.59 41.30 -22.50
N VAL A 3 -35.47 40.96 -23.14
CA VAL A 3 -34.99 39.58 -23.23
C VAL A 3 -33.57 39.56 -22.70
N LEU A 4 -33.45 39.26 -21.41
CA LEU A 4 -32.19 38.99 -20.74
C LEU A 4 -31.85 37.51 -20.97
N LYS A 5 -30.84 37.23 -21.79
CA LYS A 5 -30.30 35.87 -21.98
C LYS A 5 -29.52 35.47 -20.72
N LEU A 6 -30.09 34.59 -19.90
CA LEU A 6 -29.35 33.87 -18.87
C LEU A 6 -28.39 32.88 -19.53
N LEU A 7 -27.09 33.11 -19.39
CA LEU A 7 -26.06 32.09 -19.58
C LEU A 7 -26.00 31.25 -18.30
N ALA A 8 -26.53 30.03 -18.36
CA ALA A 8 -26.30 29.03 -17.34
C ALA A 8 -24.90 28.43 -17.53
N GLY A 9 -23.92 28.92 -16.77
CA GLY A 9 -22.62 28.28 -16.66
C GLY A 9 -22.76 26.99 -15.86
N LEU A 10 -22.40 25.85 -16.45
CA LEU A 10 -22.15 24.63 -15.70
C LEU A 10 -20.94 24.88 -14.78
N ILE A 11 -21.21 25.05 -13.49
CA ILE A 11 -20.20 24.91 -12.45
C ILE A 11 -19.99 23.41 -12.29
N TYR A 12 -18.88 22.89 -12.83
CA TYR A 12 -18.36 21.59 -12.42
C TYR A 12 -17.90 21.75 -10.98
N ALA A 13 -18.75 21.40 -10.01
CA ALA A 13 -18.31 21.20 -8.65
C ALA A 13 -17.40 19.97 -8.67
N ALA A 14 -16.08 20.17 -8.49
CA ALA A 14 -15.21 19.08 -8.08
C ALA A 14 -15.75 18.58 -6.74
N SER A 15 -16.44 17.44 -6.77
CA SER A 15 -16.84 16.74 -5.55
C SER A 15 -15.56 16.38 -4.82
N GLY A 16 -15.26 17.09 -3.73
CA GLY A 16 -14.21 16.67 -2.81
C GLY A 16 -14.52 15.26 -2.36
N ALA A 17 -13.65 14.31 -2.68
CA ALA A 17 -13.81 12.92 -2.31
C ALA A 17 -13.94 12.81 -0.78
N THR A 18 -15.15 12.49 -0.34
CA THR A 18 -15.48 11.91 0.96
C THR A 18 -15.32 10.39 0.85
N SER A 19 -14.20 9.90 0.32
CA SER A 19 -14.04 8.46 0.16
C SER A 19 -13.57 7.85 1.47
N THR A 20 -14.47 7.13 2.12
CA THR A 20 -14.18 6.06 3.08
C THR A 20 -13.59 4.82 2.39
N GLU A 21 -13.04 5.00 1.19
CA GLU A 21 -12.54 3.97 0.29
C GLU A 21 -11.19 4.42 -0.27
N LEU A 22 -10.30 3.44 -0.45
CA LEU A 22 -9.03 3.62 -1.16
C LEU A 22 -9.29 3.75 -2.66
N ASP A 23 -8.52 4.57 -3.36
CA ASP A 23 -8.51 4.56 -4.81
C ASP A 23 -7.76 3.33 -5.31
N CYS A 24 -8.52 2.37 -5.83
CA CYS A 24 -8.03 1.14 -6.47
C CYS A 24 -8.16 1.17 -7.99
N ALA A 25 -8.55 2.31 -8.57
CA ALA A 25 -8.69 2.48 -10.01
C ALA A 25 -7.37 2.92 -10.66
N ASN A 26 -7.38 3.09 -11.99
CA ASN A 26 -6.30 3.74 -12.74
C ASN A 26 -4.89 3.15 -12.53
N GLY A 27 -4.81 1.82 -12.37
CA GLY A 27 -3.55 1.11 -12.19
C GLY A 27 -2.96 1.22 -10.77
N ARG A 28 -3.75 1.66 -9.80
CA ARG A 28 -3.39 1.57 -8.38
C ARG A 28 -3.60 0.15 -7.87
N ILE A 29 -2.70 -0.32 -7.02
CA ILE A 29 -2.80 -1.59 -6.32
C ILE A 29 -3.31 -1.32 -4.90
N CYS A 30 -4.35 -2.03 -4.48
CA CYS A 30 -4.91 -1.94 -3.14
C CYS A 30 -4.59 -3.18 -2.32
N VAL A 31 -4.14 -2.95 -1.09
CA VAL A 31 -3.71 -3.99 -0.16
C VAL A 31 -4.37 -3.75 1.17
N TYR A 32 -4.96 -4.81 1.71
CA TYR A 32 -5.72 -4.77 2.95
C TYR A 32 -5.03 -5.70 3.94
N MET A 33 -4.90 -5.26 5.20
CA MET A 33 -4.55 -6.21 6.27
C MET A 33 -5.64 -7.28 6.39
N ASP A 34 -5.28 -8.47 6.86
CA ASP A 34 -6.17 -9.63 6.90
C ASP A 34 -7.48 -9.34 7.67
N GLU A 35 -7.40 -8.56 8.74
CA GLU A 35 -8.54 -8.16 9.57
C GLU A 35 -9.57 -7.31 8.81
N CYS A 36 -9.15 -6.61 7.76
CA CYS A 36 -10.02 -5.80 6.91
C CYS A 36 -10.94 -6.68 6.05
N LYS A 37 -10.56 -7.93 5.75
CA LYS A 37 -11.31 -8.85 4.88
C LYS A 37 -11.63 -8.22 3.52
N GLY A 38 -10.63 -7.56 2.92
CA GLY A 38 -10.73 -6.93 1.61
C GLY A 38 -11.54 -5.62 1.55
N GLN A 39 -11.96 -5.07 2.69
CA GLN A 39 -12.75 -3.83 2.71
C GLN A 39 -12.31 -2.88 3.81
N LEU A 40 -12.29 -1.58 3.50
CA LEU A 40 -12.09 -0.53 4.48
C LEU A 40 -13.39 -0.28 5.26
N LYS A 41 -13.43 -0.66 6.53
CA LYS A 41 -14.59 -0.55 7.42
C LYS A 41 -14.17 -0.44 8.87
N ASN A 42 -15.13 -0.20 9.77
CA ASN A 42 -14.87 -0.29 11.20
C ASN A 42 -14.25 -1.65 11.56
N GLY A 43 -13.12 -1.63 12.26
CA GLY A 43 -12.31 -2.80 12.59
C GLY A 43 -11.24 -3.18 11.55
N CYS A 44 -11.17 -2.52 10.38
CA CYS A 44 -10.02 -2.64 9.48
C CYS A 44 -8.89 -1.74 10.00
N PRO A 45 -7.80 -2.29 10.55
CA PRO A 45 -6.81 -1.47 11.25
C PRO A 45 -5.95 -0.64 10.30
N LEU A 46 -5.66 -1.17 9.11
CA LEU A 46 -4.88 -0.50 8.08
C LEU A 46 -5.09 -1.19 6.72
N ALA A 47 -5.30 -0.38 5.69
CA ALA A 47 -5.20 -0.74 4.29
C ALA A 47 -4.45 0.39 3.56
N TYR A 48 -3.90 0.10 2.39
CA TYR A 48 -3.19 1.08 1.59
C TYR A 48 -3.40 0.86 0.11
N SER A 49 -3.25 1.93 -0.67
CA SER A 49 -3.17 1.85 -2.12
C SER A 49 -1.87 2.51 -2.59
N TYR A 50 -1.32 2.03 -3.70
CA TYR A 50 -0.14 2.64 -4.29
C TYR A 50 -0.09 2.53 -5.81
N LYS A 51 0.66 3.44 -6.42
CA LYS A 51 1.00 3.40 -7.85
C LYS A 51 2.37 4.03 -8.06
N LEU A 52 3.21 3.37 -8.84
CA LEU A 52 4.49 3.91 -9.27
C LEU A 52 4.35 4.50 -10.68
N ASP A 53 4.64 5.80 -10.80
CA ASP A 53 4.69 6.51 -12.07
C ASP A 53 6.10 7.12 -12.25
N GLY A 54 6.97 6.39 -12.96
CA GLY A 54 8.40 6.73 -13.04
C GLY A 54 9.05 6.70 -11.66
N ASP A 55 9.61 7.83 -11.22
CA ASP A 55 10.26 7.97 -9.90
C ASP A 55 9.30 8.49 -8.81
N THR A 56 7.99 8.48 -9.07
CA THR A 56 6.98 8.96 -8.14
C THR A 56 6.08 7.83 -7.66
N LEU A 57 6.13 7.55 -6.36
CA LEU A 57 5.25 6.61 -5.69
C LEU A 57 4.07 7.38 -5.08
N SER A 58 2.87 7.20 -5.63
CA SER A 58 1.64 7.82 -5.13
C SER A 58 0.95 6.88 -4.14
N MET A 59 0.82 7.27 -2.88
CA MET A 59 0.39 6.42 -1.77
C MET A 59 -0.90 6.92 -1.12
N GLU A 60 -1.71 5.98 -0.62
CA GLU A 60 -2.76 6.24 0.36
C GLU A 60 -2.62 5.24 1.51
N LEU A 61 -2.76 5.71 2.75
CA LEU A 61 -2.90 4.90 3.96
C LEU A 61 -4.24 5.24 4.60
N ALA A 62 -5.03 4.23 4.92
CA ALA A 62 -6.28 4.40 5.63
C ALA A 62 -6.49 3.30 6.68
N GLY A 63 -7.12 3.62 7.79
CA GLY A 63 -7.33 2.64 8.85
C GLY A 63 -8.18 3.14 10.00
N TYR A 64 -8.98 2.25 10.56
CA TYR A 64 -9.83 2.54 11.70
C TYR A 64 -9.00 2.64 12.98
N GLN A 65 -9.06 3.79 13.65
CA GLN A 65 -8.42 4.08 14.92
C GLN A 65 -9.42 4.79 15.84
N SER A 66 -9.39 4.46 17.13
CA SER A 66 -10.29 5.06 18.12
C SER A 66 -10.12 6.57 18.32
N SER A 67 -9.07 7.17 17.75
CA SER A 67 -8.70 8.59 17.84
C SER A 67 -7.82 8.96 16.65
N GLY A 68 -7.88 10.21 16.20
CA GLY A 68 -6.92 10.77 15.24
C GLY A 68 -5.63 11.27 15.91
N MET A 69 -5.69 11.56 17.20
CA MET A 69 -4.57 12.01 18.03
C MET A 69 -3.90 10.82 18.72
N GLY A 70 -2.58 10.89 18.91
CA GLY A 70 -1.84 9.85 19.64
C GLY A 70 -1.72 8.52 18.87
N LYS A 71 -1.98 8.53 17.56
CA LYS A 71 -2.06 7.34 16.71
C LYS A 71 -1.17 7.46 15.48
N TYR A 72 -0.83 6.32 14.89
CA TYR A 72 -0.17 6.27 13.60
C TYR A 72 -0.64 5.08 12.75
N LEU A 73 -0.56 5.29 11.43
CA LEU A 73 -0.49 4.25 10.40
C LEU A 73 0.87 4.40 9.70
N ALA A 74 1.57 3.31 9.44
CA ALA A 74 2.89 3.35 8.83
C ALA A 74 3.06 2.25 7.79
N ILE A 75 3.86 2.55 6.77
CA ILE A 75 4.35 1.60 5.78
C ILE A 75 5.88 1.67 5.75
N GLY A 76 6.52 0.51 5.91
CA GLY A 76 7.94 0.31 5.79
C GLY A 76 8.27 -0.44 4.51
N PHE A 77 9.31 -0.02 3.81
CA PHE A 77 9.85 -0.70 2.64
C PHE A 77 11.18 -1.35 3.00
N ASN A 78 11.32 -2.63 2.65
CA ASN A 78 12.52 -3.40 2.98
C ASN A 78 12.77 -4.51 1.97
N GLU A 79 14.03 -4.84 1.72
CA GLU A 79 14.40 -5.98 0.87
C GLU A 79 14.16 -7.34 1.55
N ASN A 80 13.88 -7.36 2.86
CA ASN A 80 13.57 -8.56 3.64
C ASN A 80 12.22 -8.42 4.37
N SER A 81 11.61 -9.55 4.73
CA SER A 81 10.30 -9.58 5.43
C SER A 81 10.32 -9.00 6.85
N GLY A 82 11.51 -8.80 7.44
CA GLY A 82 11.68 -8.25 8.79
C GLY A 82 11.63 -6.72 8.84
N MET A 83 11.38 -6.17 10.03
CA MET A 83 11.37 -4.71 10.24
C MET A 83 12.76 -4.06 10.28
N SER A 84 13.83 -4.81 10.51
CA SER A 84 15.19 -4.27 10.64
C SER A 84 15.63 -3.61 9.34
N ASN A 85 16.13 -2.38 9.41
CA ASN A 85 16.55 -1.58 8.25
C ASN A 85 15.40 -1.13 7.32
N ALA A 86 14.13 -1.24 7.73
CA ALA A 86 13.03 -0.75 6.90
C ALA A 86 13.01 0.78 6.83
N ARG A 87 12.76 1.32 5.63
CA ARG A 87 12.54 2.75 5.40
C ARG A 87 11.07 3.04 5.52
N VAL A 88 10.68 3.94 6.42
CA VAL A 88 9.30 4.08 6.86
C VAL A 88 8.74 5.43 6.45
N THR A 89 7.55 5.39 5.86
CA THR A 89 6.69 6.57 5.72
C THR A 89 5.46 6.35 6.58
N GLU A 90 5.11 7.36 7.37
CA GLU A 90 4.05 7.24 8.37
C GLU A 90 3.06 8.41 8.30
N CYS A 91 1.80 8.11 8.58
CA CYS A 91 0.74 9.05 8.88
C CYS A 91 0.54 9.03 10.40
N SER A 92 1.11 10.00 11.10
CA SER A 92 1.18 9.98 12.58
C SER A 92 0.81 11.33 13.19
N ALA A 93 0.19 11.31 14.37
CA ALA A 93 -0.02 12.49 15.22
C ALA A 93 0.85 12.36 16.47
N ILE A 94 2.01 13.01 16.47
CA ILE A 94 3.05 12.87 17.53
C ILE A 94 2.96 14.01 18.53
N GLY A 95 3.15 13.71 19.82
CA GLY A 95 3.14 14.73 20.87
C GLY A 95 1.81 15.46 20.94
N THR A 96 1.82 16.75 20.66
CA THR A 96 0.64 17.62 20.70
C THR A 96 0.03 17.89 19.32
N GLU A 97 0.42 17.13 18.29
CA GLU A 97 -0.21 17.25 16.96
C GLU A 97 -1.70 16.87 17.04
N GLU A 98 -2.58 17.80 16.67
CA GLU A 98 -4.03 17.61 16.70
C GLU A 98 -4.55 16.71 15.56
N LYS A 99 -3.74 16.55 14.51
CA LYS A 99 -4.06 15.70 13.36
C LYS A 99 -2.83 14.96 12.84
N PRO A 100 -3.00 13.78 12.24
CA PRO A 100 -1.90 13.07 11.61
C PRO A 100 -1.26 13.91 10.50
N THR A 101 0.06 13.77 10.34
CA THR A 101 0.80 14.31 9.19
C THR A 101 1.74 13.26 8.65
N VAL A 102 2.05 13.35 7.35
CA VAL A 102 3.00 12.44 6.70
C VAL A 102 4.42 12.80 7.10
N LYS A 103 5.19 11.81 7.57
CA LYS A 103 6.58 11.95 8.01
C LYS A 103 7.43 10.78 7.52
N LEU A 104 8.73 10.98 7.45
CA LEU A 104 9.71 9.92 7.21
C LEU A 104 10.37 9.48 8.52
N SER A 105 10.58 8.19 8.65
CA SER A 105 11.32 7.55 9.74
C SER A 105 12.02 6.30 9.21
N TRP A 106 12.77 5.61 10.06
CA TRP A 106 13.38 4.34 9.67
C TRP A 106 13.55 3.42 10.88
N ASN A 107 13.63 2.13 10.61
CA ASN A 107 13.90 1.14 11.65
C ASN A 107 15.39 0.85 11.73
N LYS A 108 15.98 1.11 12.89
CA LYS A 108 17.43 0.97 13.10
C LYS A 108 17.90 -0.48 12.91
N SER A 109 19.07 -0.64 12.26
CA SER A 109 19.80 -1.91 12.18
C SER A 109 21.09 -1.86 13.01
N PRO A 110 21.44 -2.92 13.78
CA PRO A 110 20.58 -4.05 14.11
C PRO A 110 19.41 -3.63 15.01
N GLY A 111 18.28 -4.32 14.91
CA GLY A 111 17.08 -4.10 15.72
C GLY A 111 15.83 -3.83 14.91
N THR A 112 14.76 -3.40 15.58
CA THR A 112 13.45 -3.10 14.95
C THR A 112 12.84 -1.80 15.45
N ALA A 113 13.58 -1.04 16.25
CA ALA A 113 13.11 0.22 16.79
C ALA A 113 12.99 1.27 15.68
N ASN A 114 11.80 1.86 15.56
CA ASN A 114 11.58 3.01 14.71
C ASN A 114 12.23 4.26 15.34
N VAL A 115 12.98 5.00 14.53
CA VAL A 115 13.64 6.24 14.96
C VAL A 115 13.45 7.33 13.91
N ARG A 116 13.49 8.58 14.36
CA ARG A 116 13.42 9.74 13.46
C ARG A 116 14.68 9.82 12.60
N ILE A 117 14.50 10.26 11.35
CA ILE A 117 15.63 10.64 10.52
C ILE A 117 16.08 12.04 10.99
N GLU A 118 17.39 12.21 11.16
CA GLU A 118 17.97 13.49 11.57
C GLU A 118 17.65 14.56 10.51
N ASN A 119 17.25 15.74 10.97
CA ASN A 119 16.86 16.88 10.12
C ASN A 119 15.76 16.57 9.08
N GLU A 120 14.93 15.55 9.33
CA GLU A 120 13.88 15.11 8.40
C GLU A 120 12.93 16.23 7.96
N LYS A 121 12.59 17.13 8.88
CA LYS A 121 11.71 18.27 8.58
C LYS A 121 12.28 19.21 7.52
N ASP A 122 13.61 19.32 7.44
CA ASP A 122 14.29 20.26 6.55
C ASP A 122 14.25 19.79 5.10
N PHE A 123 14.26 18.47 4.88
CA PHE A 123 14.24 17.88 3.53
C PHE A 123 12.93 17.17 3.17
N ARG A 124 11.96 17.06 4.10
CA ARG A 124 10.70 16.33 3.86
C ARG A 124 10.03 16.73 2.56
N ASN A 125 9.96 18.03 2.27
CA ASN A 125 9.28 18.56 1.08
C ASN A 125 10.02 18.27 -0.24
N GLU A 126 11.28 17.81 -0.18
CA GLU A 126 12.02 17.32 -1.35
C GLU A 126 11.61 15.89 -1.73
N ILE A 127 11.10 15.13 -0.76
CA ILE A 127 10.73 13.72 -0.90
C ILE A 127 9.22 13.53 -0.97
N ILE A 128 8.47 14.22 -0.11
CA ILE A 128 7.02 14.12 0.04
C ILE A 128 6.36 15.38 -0.52
N SER A 129 5.41 15.19 -1.43
CA SER A 129 4.58 16.25 -1.98
C SER A 129 3.10 15.87 -1.96
N GLU A 130 2.23 16.87 -2.11
CA GLU A 130 0.76 16.69 -2.16
C GLU A 130 0.21 15.90 -0.95
N ALA A 131 0.85 16.05 0.21
CA ALA A 131 0.45 15.34 1.41
C ALA A 131 -0.89 15.87 1.94
N THR A 132 -1.86 14.99 2.12
CA THR A 132 -3.14 15.29 2.77
C THR A 132 -3.38 14.33 3.91
N SER A 133 -4.12 14.79 4.92
CA SER A 133 -4.53 13.96 6.04
C SER A 133 -5.91 14.35 6.54
N LYS A 134 -6.68 13.34 6.96
CA LYS A 134 -8.02 13.48 7.52
C LYS A 134 -8.22 12.50 8.66
N TYR A 135 -9.06 12.87 9.61
CA TYR A 135 -9.60 11.96 10.60
C TYR A 135 -11.11 12.20 10.72
N GLU A 136 -11.90 11.26 10.21
CA GLU A 136 -13.36 11.35 10.16
C GLU A 136 -13.94 9.99 10.55
N GLU A 137 -14.94 9.99 11.43
CA GLU A 137 -15.67 8.77 11.83
C GLU A 137 -14.80 7.59 12.31
N GLY A 138 -13.66 7.89 12.97
CA GLY A 138 -12.73 6.87 13.44
C GLY A 138 -11.76 6.38 12.37
N MET A 139 -11.77 6.95 11.17
CA MET A 139 -10.83 6.59 10.09
C MET A 139 -9.73 7.64 9.99
N ILE A 140 -8.48 7.22 10.20
CA ILE A 140 -7.33 8.01 9.73
C ILE A 140 -7.19 7.74 8.23
N TYR A 141 -7.02 8.81 7.46
CA TYR A 141 -6.66 8.76 6.05
C TYR A 141 -5.48 9.71 5.79
N CYS A 142 -4.48 9.24 5.07
CA CYS A 142 -3.41 10.06 4.52
C CYS A 142 -3.15 9.69 3.06
N SER A 143 -2.90 10.68 2.22
CA SER A 143 -2.37 10.48 0.86
C SER A 143 -1.16 11.37 0.61
N TRP A 144 -0.24 10.92 -0.23
CA TRP A 144 0.93 11.71 -0.62
C TRP A 144 1.57 11.16 -1.89
N LYS A 145 2.41 11.97 -2.51
CA LYS A 145 3.39 11.53 -3.51
C LYS A 145 4.77 11.48 -2.87
N GLN A 146 5.51 10.42 -3.16
CA GLN A 146 6.86 10.21 -2.65
C GLN A 146 7.83 10.03 -3.81
N LYS A 147 8.88 10.85 -3.84
CA LYS A 147 10.01 10.67 -4.75
C LYS A 147 10.81 9.45 -4.29
N VAL A 148 11.04 8.52 -5.20
CA VAL A 148 11.79 7.26 -4.93
C VAL A 148 13.06 7.12 -5.77
N ALA A 149 13.42 8.15 -6.55
CA ALA A 149 14.72 8.26 -7.20
C ALA A 149 15.89 8.24 -6.18
N PRO A 150 17.14 7.98 -6.63
CA PRO A 150 18.31 8.09 -5.78
C PRO A 150 18.38 9.41 -5.02
N TYR A 151 18.69 9.32 -3.72
CA TYR A 151 18.73 10.44 -2.79
C TYR A 151 19.89 10.28 -1.80
N ASN A 152 20.49 11.39 -1.38
CA ASN A 152 21.67 11.39 -0.48
C ASN A 152 21.29 11.17 0.99
N ASN A 153 20.47 10.16 1.26
CA ASN A 153 20.13 9.67 2.59
C ASN A 153 19.58 8.24 2.47
N GLU A 154 20.37 7.25 2.88
CA GLU A 154 19.98 5.84 2.79
C GLU A 154 18.81 5.46 3.70
N LYS A 155 18.42 6.31 4.65
CA LYS A 155 17.27 6.09 5.55
C LYS A 155 15.95 6.48 4.90
N VAL A 156 15.98 7.15 3.75
CA VAL A 156 14.81 7.43 2.91
C VAL A 156 14.64 6.28 1.92
N PHE A 157 13.40 5.85 1.69
CA PHE A 157 13.13 4.79 0.72
C PHE A 157 13.51 5.26 -0.70
N GLN A 158 14.30 4.43 -1.38
CA GLN A 158 14.74 4.65 -2.75
C GLN A 158 14.52 3.35 -3.52
N LEU A 159 13.85 3.46 -4.65
CA LEU A 159 13.60 2.33 -5.52
C LEU A 159 14.88 1.98 -6.29
N LYS A 160 15.29 0.72 -6.22
CA LYS A 160 16.43 0.19 -6.96
C LYS A 160 15.92 -0.78 -8.02
N ALA A 161 16.41 -0.61 -9.25
CA ALA A 161 16.07 -1.52 -10.34
C ALA A 161 16.47 -2.96 -10.01
N GLY A 162 15.56 -3.92 -10.28
CA GLY A 162 15.81 -5.35 -10.07
C GLY A 162 15.83 -5.81 -8.60
N VAL A 163 15.39 -4.96 -7.67
CA VAL A 163 15.26 -5.30 -6.25
C VAL A 163 13.80 -5.54 -5.92
N ASN A 164 13.53 -6.65 -5.24
CA ASN A 164 12.22 -6.99 -4.71
C ASN A 164 12.05 -6.36 -3.33
N TYR A 165 10.82 -6.00 -2.97
CA TYR A 165 10.56 -5.33 -1.70
C TYR A 165 9.35 -5.90 -0.98
N HIS A 166 9.49 -5.97 0.33
CA HIS A 166 8.40 -6.15 1.27
C HIS A 166 7.81 -4.79 1.65
N HIS A 167 6.50 -4.67 1.57
CA HIS A 167 5.74 -3.62 2.22
C HIS A 167 5.33 -4.13 3.60
N ILE A 168 5.80 -3.45 4.64
CA ILE A 168 5.56 -3.80 6.04
C ILE A 168 4.67 -2.72 6.63
N VAL A 169 3.39 -3.03 6.82
CA VAL A 169 2.44 -2.08 7.40
C VAL A 169 2.30 -2.30 8.89
N ALA A 170 2.12 -1.21 9.63
CA ALA A 170 1.92 -1.25 11.07
C ALA A 170 1.05 -0.09 11.54
N TYR A 171 0.34 -0.31 12.64
CA TYR A 171 -0.48 0.71 13.29
C TYR A 171 -0.28 0.67 14.80
N GLY A 172 -0.51 1.79 15.48
CA GLY A 172 -0.35 1.85 16.92
C GLY A 172 -0.46 3.25 17.50
N ASN A 173 0.07 3.41 18.71
CA ASN A 173 0.09 4.68 19.43
C ASN A 173 1.39 5.45 19.15
N THR A 174 1.33 6.76 19.16
CA THR A 174 2.52 7.62 19.25
C THR A 174 2.82 7.96 20.71
N ASN A 175 4.00 8.52 20.95
CA ASN A 175 4.34 9.16 22.22
C ASN A 175 4.79 10.62 21.94
N ALA A 176 5.54 11.23 22.85
CA ALA A 176 5.92 12.64 22.75
C ALA A 176 6.74 12.96 21.50
N ASP A 177 7.57 12.03 21.01
CA ASP A 177 8.58 12.27 19.97
C ASP A 177 8.72 11.13 18.94
N SER A 178 8.08 9.98 19.16
CA SER A 178 8.26 8.77 18.38
C SER A 178 6.97 7.98 18.14
N LEU A 179 7.10 6.94 17.31
CA LEU A 179 6.13 5.86 17.27
C LEU A 179 6.38 4.93 18.46
N SER A 180 5.32 4.49 19.13
CA SER A 180 5.44 3.41 20.11
C SER A 180 5.47 2.05 19.40
N LYS A 181 5.68 0.97 20.16
CA LYS A 181 5.52 -0.39 19.64
C LYS A 181 4.13 -0.55 19.01
N HIS A 182 4.08 -1.13 17.81
CA HIS A 182 2.84 -1.35 17.07
C HIS A 182 1.89 -2.31 17.81
N ALA A 183 0.59 -2.10 17.63
CA ALA A 183 -0.44 -3.02 18.10
C ALA A 183 -0.57 -4.23 17.16
N GLY A 184 -0.37 -4.02 15.86
CA GLY A 184 -0.35 -5.05 14.83
C GLY A 184 0.51 -4.64 13.65
N ALA A 185 1.00 -5.63 12.89
CA ALA A 185 1.79 -5.43 11.69
C ALA A 185 1.60 -6.60 10.72
N GLN A 186 1.76 -6.34 9.43
CA GLN A 186 1.71 -7.33 8.35
C GLN A 186 2.74 -6.99 7.28
N SER A 187 3.28 -8.03 6.63
CA SER A 187 4.20 -7.88 5.50
C SER A 187 3.58 -8.47 4.25
N THR A 188 3.67 -7.75 3.13
CA THR A 188 3.31 -8.23 1.79
C THR A 188 4.53 -8.12 0.90
N PHE A 189 4.79 -9.15 0.10
CA PHE A 189 5.93 -9.21 -0.81
C PHE A 189 5.53 -8.73 -2.22
N PHE A 190 6.37 -7.89 -2.83
CA PHE A 190 6.22 -7.44 -4.20
C PHE A 190 7.51 -7.69 -4.99
N GLY A 191 7.40 -8.53 -6.03
CA GLY A 191 8.51 -8.83 -6.95
C GLY A 191 8.93 -7.62 -7.78
N THR A 192 8.00 -6.71 -8.08
CA THR A 192 8.29 -5.42 -8.69
C THR A 192 7.25 -4.37 -8.23
N PHE A 193 7.66 -3.10 -8.14
CA PHE A 193 6.75 -1.98 -7.83
C PHE A 193 5.88 -1.55 -9.01
N ASP A 194 6.20 -1.99 -10.23
CA ASP A 194 5.52 -1.62 -11.48
C ASP A 194 4.37 -2.59 -11.86
N GLY A 195 4.10 -3.61 -11.04
CA GLY A 195 3.09 -4.63 -11.35
C GLY A 195 3.49 -5.56 -12.51
N SER A 196 4.71 -5.48 -13.02
CA SER A 196 5.24 -6.37 -14.06
C SER A 196 5.68 -7.72 -13.48
N ILE A 197 4.78 -8.70 -13.59
CA ILE A 197 4.99 -10.15 -13.31
C ILE A 197 5.32 -10.48 -11.84
N GLY A 198 4.50 -9.94 -10.95
CA GLY A 198 4.03 -10.68 -9.77
C GLY A 198 2.51 -10.72 -9.87
N MET A 199 1.90 -11.89 -9.69
CA MET A 199 0.43 -12.00 -9.68
C MET A 199 -0.21 -10.92 -8.82
N ASN A 200 -1.29 -10.31 -9.31
CA ASN A 200 -1.97 -9.27 -8.57
C ASN A 200 -2.75 -9.90 -7.41
N CYS A 201 -2.18 -9.81 -6.20
CA CYS A 201 -2.72 -10.42 -4.98
C CYS A 201 -3.48 -9.42 -4.09
N GLY A 202 -3.94 -8.30 -4.65
CA GLY A 202 -4.68 -7.26 -3.95
C GLY A 202 -5.91 -6.83 -4.75
N ASP A 203 -7.02 -6.55 -4.03
CA ASP A 203 -8.43 -6.33 -4.45
C ASP A 203 -9.46 -7.36 -3.94
N GLY A 204 -9.08 -8.22 -2.99
CA GLY A 204 -9.90 -9.34 -2.52
C GLY A 204 -9.62 -10.67 -3.24
N SER A 205 -8.69 -10.66 -4.20
CA SER A 205 -8.18 -11.87 -4.84
C SER A 205 -7.41 -12.77 -3.87
N ARG A 206 -7.70 -14.08 -3.90
CA ARG A 206 -6.90 -15.11 -3.22
C ARG A 206 -5.80 -15.57 -4.16
N CYS A 207 -4.55 -15.52 -3.68
CA CYS A 207 -3.41 -16.06 -4.41
C CYS A 207 -3.07 -17.45 -3.93
N VAL A 208 -2.93 -18.37 -4.89
CA VAL A 208 -2.47 -19.73 -4.65
C VAL A 208 -1.16 -19.93 -5.40
N TYR A 209 -0.12 -20.16 -4.61
CA TYR A 209 1.18 -20.58 -5.07
C TYR A 209 1.29 -22.09 -4.83
N LYS A 210 1.72 -22.85 -5.84
CA LYS A 210 2.10 -24.25 -5.61
C LYS A 210 3.40 -24.28 -4.79
N ASP A 211 3.61 -25.29 -3.94
CA ASP A 211 4.68 -25.35 -2.93
C ASP A 211 6.10 -25.00 -3.46
N GLU A 212 6.35 -25.23 -4.75
CA GLU A 212 7.61 -24.94 -5.45
C GLU A 212 7.86 -23.44 -5.72
N CYS A 213 6.86 -22.58 -5.50
CA CYS A 213 6.94 -21.16 -5.81
C CYS A 213 7.47 -20.30 -4.65
N GLU A 214 7.49 -20.78 -3.41
CA GLU A 214 7.94 -20.00 -2.22
C GLU A 214 7.34 -18.57 -2.11
N GLY A 215 6.16 -18.32 -2.71
CA GLY A 215 5.55 -16.98 -2.78
C GLY A 215 6.03 -16.07 -3.94
N GLU A 216 6.83 -16.58 -4.89
CA GLU A 216 7.35 -15.87 -6.05
C GLU A 216 7.19 -16.66 -7.36
N LEU A 217 7.02 -15.96 -8.50
CA LEU A 217 7.09 -16.57 -9.84
C LEU A 217 8.55 -16.76 -10.27
N LYS A 218 9.23 -17.79 -9.77
CA LYS A 218 10.58 -18.18 -10.18
C LYS A 218 10.55 -19.16 -11.36
N LYS A 219 11.72 -19.45 -11.95
CA LYS A 219 11.89 -20.47 -13.01
C LYS A 219 11.38 -21.87 -12.61
N GLU A 220 11.38 -22.15 -11.31
CA GLU A 220 10.89 -23.40 -10.71
C GLU A 220 9.39 -23.35 -10.40
N CYS A 221 8.79 -22.16 -10.39
CA CYS A 221 7.36 -21.98 -10.21
C CYS A 221 6.63 -22.38 -11.50
N THR A 222 6.08 -23.59 -11.48
CA THR A 222 5.37 -24.14 -12.63
C THR A 222 4.07 -23.39 -12.91
N ILE A 223 3.30 -23.05 -11.88
CA ILE A 223 1.99 -22.37 -11.97
C ILE A 223 1.73 -21.58 -10.70
N ALA A 224 1.20 -20.37 -10.84
CA ALA A 224 0.51 -19.66 -9.77
C ALA A 224 -0.76 -18.99 -10.34
N TYR A 225 -1.79 -18.79 -9.51
CA TYR A 225 -3.02 -18.12 -9.94
C TYR A 225 -3.66 -17.27 -8.85
N SER A 226 -4.27 -16.15 -9.25
CA SER A 226 -5.10 -15.32 -8.39
C SER A 226 -6.54 -15.37 -8.87
N TYR A 227 -7.49 -15.28 -7.94
CA TYR A 227 -8.90 -15.21 -8.30
C TYR A 227 -9.72 -14.41 -7.29
N LYS A 228 -10.73 -13.68 -7.79
CA LYS A 228 -11.79 -13.05 -7.00
C LYS A 228 -13.17 -13.26 -7.62
N LEU A 229 -14.20 -13.11 -6.79
CA LEU A 229 -15.58 -13.00 -7.24
C LEU A 229 -15.99 -11.53 -7.24
N ASP A 230 -16.59 -11.08 -8.33
CA ASP A 230 -17.18 -9.74 -8.48
C ASP A 230 -18.60 -9.88 -9.04
N GLY A 231 -19.58 -9.88 -8.14
CA GLY A 231 -20.96 -10.26 -8.47
C GLY A 231 -21.05 -11.69 -8.99
N ASP A 232 -21.58 -11.85 -10.21
CA ASP A 232 -21.70 -13.14 -10.91
C ASP A 232 -20.44 -13.50 -11.72
N TYR A 233 -19.37 -12.70 -11.66
CA TYR A 233 -18.15 -12.90 -12.42
C TYR A 233 -17.03 -13.48 -11.57
N LEU A 234 -16.33 -14.47 -12.13
CA LEU A 234 -15.04 -14.93 -11.65
C LEU A 234 -13.95 -14.18 -12.43
N ILE A 235 -13.15 -13.38 -11.72
CA ILE A 235 -11.98 -12.71 -12.29
C ILE A 235 -10.76 -13.50 -11.85
N MET A 236 -9.93 -13.89 -12.82
CA MET A 236 -8.82 -14.80 -12.59
C MET A 236 -7.59 -14.39 -13.40
N GLU A 237 -6.43 -14.45 -12.75
CA GLU A 237 -5.12 -14.34 -13.38
C GLU A 237 -4.40 -15.67 -13.18
N ILE A 238 -3.78 -16.19 -14.25
CA ILE A 238 -2.98 -17.41 -14.18
C ILE A 238 -1.63 -17.10 -14.81
N ALA A 239 -0.57 -17.36 -14.05
CA ALA A 239 0.81 -17.16 -14.46
C ALA A 239 1.58 -18.48 -14.36
N GLY A 240 2.51 -18.68 -15.27
CA GLY A 240 3.37 -19.86 -15.26
C GLY A 240 4.66 -19.59 -16.03
N TYR A 241 5.74 -20.22 -15.61
CA TYR A 241 7.01 -20.09 -16.30
C TYR A 241 7.00 -20.85 -17.64
N HIS A 242 7.13 -20.11 -18.75
CA HIS A 242 7.23 -20.68 -20.08
C HIS A 242 8.69 -20.89 -20.50
N ASP A 243 9.07 -22.16 -20.65
CA ASP A 243 10.32 -22.56 -21.27
C ASP A 243 10.10 -22.71 -22.77
N SER A 244 10.70 -21.82 -23.58
CA SER A 244 10.54 -21.77 -25.03
C SER A 244 11.03 -23.02 -25.76
N SER A 245 11.76 -23.91 -25.08
CA SER A 245 12.19 -25.20 -25.62
C SER A 245 11.13 -26.31 -25.51
N LYS A 246 10.00 -26.06 -24.82
CA LYS A 246 8.93 -27.04 -24.60
C LYS A 246 7.56 -26.44 -24.89
N SER A 247 6.74 -27.15 -25.67
CA SER A 247 5.31 -26.85 -25.76
C SER A 247 4.64 -27.17 -24.42
N LYS A 248 4.32 -26.14 -23.65
CA LYS A 248 3.54 -26.25 -22.41
C LYS A 248 2.23 -25.50 -22.58
N TYR A 249 1.17 -26.02 -21.99
CA TYR A 249 -0.10 -25.33 -21.82
C TYR A 249 -0.38 -25.14 -20.33
N LEU A 250 -1.12 -24.08 -20.03
CA LEU A 250 -1.61 -23.77 -18.70
C LEU A 250 -3.12 -24.02 -18.71
N ALA A 251 -3.61 -24.79 -17.74
CA ALA A 251 -5.03 -25.10 -17.64
C ALA A 251 -5.48 -25.03 -16.18
N ILE A 252 -6.71 -24.58 -15.97
CA ILE A 252 -7.39 -24.57 -14.68
C ILE A 252 -8.69 -25.36 -14.80
N GLY A 253 -8.99 -26.13 -13.75
CA GLY A 253 -10.23 -26.90 -13.63
C GLY A 253 -10.97 -26.51 -12.36
N PHE A 254 -12.29 -26.51 -12.43
CA PHE A 254 -13.19 -26.24 -11.31
C PHE A 254 -13.87 -27.55 -10.92
N ASN A 255 -13.93 -27.85 -9.61
CA ASN A 255 -14.62 -29.02 -9.08
C ASN A 255 -15.47 -28.62 -7.87
N GLU A 256 -16.69 -29.12 -7.82
CA GLU A 256 -17.63 -28.89 -6.70
C GLU A 256 -17.30 -29.74 -5.47
N ASN A 257 -16.43 -30.75 -5.62
CA ASN A 257 -16.03 -31.66 -4.55
C ASN A 257 -14.56 -31.46 -4.16
N SER A 258 -14.27 -31.34 -2.87
CA SER A 258 -12.92 -31.17 -2.30
C SER A 258 -12.02 -32.43 -2.37
N GLY A 259 -12.26 -33.32 -3.32
CA GLY A 259 -11.54 -34.59 -3.48
C GLY A 259 -10.64 -34.56 -4.70
N MET A 260 -9.44 -33.97 -4.56
CA MET A 260 -8.25 -34.27 -5.35
C MET A 260 -7.08 -34.50 -4.40
#